data_AF-A0A410G806-F1
#
_entry.id   AF-A0A410G806-F1
#
_cell.length_a   1.000
_cell.length_b   1.000
_cell.length_c   1.000
_cell.angle_alpha   90.00
_cell.angle_beta   90.00
_cell.angle_gamma   90.00
#
_symmetry.space_group_name_H-M   'P 1'
#
loop_
_entity.id
_entity.type
_entity.pdbx_description
1 polymer ?
#
loop_
_entity_poly.entity_id
_entity_poly.type
_entity_poly.pdbx_seq_one_letter_code
_entity_poly.pdbx_strand_id
1 'polypeptide(L)'
;MISYIQIPILIVVFFLLQSMWRFWACISRMGFMREIGRRAPFMLQRDILAAVFACLPFVIALALWVGITLPDQPKNLSPLLAAFLSLACLCVCISILGRNGGRFSGHWAGSRESALRTVAALRLIDAAELNHALTVMQDAETNDTTKYR
;
A
#
# COMPACT_ATOMS: atom_id res chain seq x y z
N MET A 1 -14.79 -3.65 -31.03
CA MET A 1 -14.28 -5.03 -30.86
C MET A 1 -13.79 -5.15 -29.42
N ILE A 2 -14.31 -6.12 -28.66
CA ILE A 2 -13.90 -6.36 -27.28
C ILE A 2 -12.46 -6.89 -27.30
N SER A 3 -11.52 -6.11 -26.78
CA SER A 3 -10.14 -6.56 -26.64
C SER A 3 -10.01 -7.43 -25.39
N TYR A 4 -9.64 -8.70 -25.57
CA TYR A 4 -9.43 -9.65 -24.49
C TYR A 4 -8.02 -9.60 -23.88
N ILE A 5 -7.13 -8.77 -24.46
CA ILE A 5 -5.72 -8.64 -24.03
C ILE A 5 -5.63 -8.14 -22.58
N GLN A 6 -6.64 -7.41 -22.09
CA GLN A 6 -6.69 -6.87 -20.74
C GLN A 6 -7.13 -7.89 -19.67
N ILE A 7 -7.74 -9.02 -20.05
CA ILE A 7 -8.20 -10.04 -19.08
C ILE A 7 -7.09 -10.53 -18.13
N PRO A 8 -5.91 -10.98 -18.61
CA PRO A 8 -4.85 -11.45 -17.70
C PRO A 8 -4.34 -10.36 -16.77
N ILE A 9 -4.26 -9.11 -17.26
CA ILE A 9 -3.88 -7.94 -16.48
C ILE A 9 -4.89 -7.72 -15.35
N LEU A 10 -6.19 -7.73 -15.66
CA LEU A 10 -7.25 -7.57 -14.66
C LEU A 10 -7.24 -8.69 -13.61
N ILE A 11 -6.94 -9.93 -13.99
CA ILE A 11 -6.79 -11.05 -13.06
C ILE A 11 -5.66 -10.75 -12.06
N VAL A 12 -4.48 -10.35 -12.52
CA VAL A 12 -3.34 -10.03 -11.65
C VAL A 12 -3.68 -8.88 -10.70
N VAL A 13 -4.28 -7.81 -11.22
CA VAL A 13 -4.71 -6.66 -10.43
C VAL A 13 -5.74 -7.06 -9.37
N PHE A 14 -6.72 -7.89 -9.74
CA PHE A 14 -7.74 -8.39 -8.82
C PHE A 14 -7.11 -9.17 -7.65
N PHE A 15 -6.14 -10.05 -7.94
CA PHE A 15 -5.41 -10.78 -6.90
C PHE A 15 -4.64 -9.84 -5.96
N LEU A 16 -4.02 -8.79 -6.48
CA LEU A 16 -3.31 -7.79 -5.68
C LEU A 16 -4.26 -7.03 -4.74
N LEU A 17 -5.38 -6.51 -5.26
CA LEU A 17 -6.41 -5.83 -4.47
C LEU A 17 -6.99 -6.76 -3.39
N GLN A 18 -7.27 -8.01 -3.75
CA GLN A 18 -7.80 -9.00 -2.82
C GLN A 18 -6.80 -9.31 -1.69
N SER A 19 -5.50 -9.39 -2.01
CA SER A 19 -4.45 -9.58 -1.02
C SER A 19 -4.34 -8.39 -0.05
N MET A 20 -4.39 -7.16 -0.57
CA MET A 20 -4.42 -5.94 0.26
C MET A 20 -5.67 -5.88 1.15
N TRP A 21 -6.84 -6.16 0.59
CA TRP A 21 -8.08 -6.16 1.35
C TRP A 21 -8.05 -7.19 2.49
N ARG A 22 -7.55 -8.41 2.24
CA ARG A 22 -7.42 -9.45 3.27
C ARG A 22 -6.49 -9.04 4.41
N PHE A 23 -5.38 -8.37 4.09
CA PHE A 23 -4.45 -7.85 5.07
C PHE A 23 -5.11 -6.82 5.99
N TRP A 24 -5.78 -5.82 5.40
CA TRP A 24 -6.49 -4.79 6.16
C TRP A 24 -7.70 -5.33 6.92
N ALA A 25 -8.42 -6.31 6.36
CA ALA A 25 -9.51 -7.00 7.06
C ALA A 25 -9.00 -7.79 8.29
N CYS A 26 -7.82 -8.42 8.21
CA CYS A 26 -7.20 -9.08 9.36
C CYS A 26 -6.81 -8.07 10.45
N ILE A 27 -6.21 -6.94 10.07
CA ILE A 27 -5.87 -5.86 11.01
C ILE A 27 -7.12 -5.30 11.69
N SER A 28 -8.17 -5.03 10.92
CA SER A 28 -9.43 -4.50 11.42
C SER A 28 -10.08 -5.47 12.42
N ARG A 29 -10.10 -6.78 12.10
CA ARG A 29 -10.59 -7.82 13.01
C ARG A 29 -9.78 -7.97 14.30
N MET A 30 -8.48 -7.63 14.28
CA MET A 30 -7.64 -7.65 15.48
C MET A 30 -7.73 -6.35 16.30
N GLY A 31 -8.43 -5.32 15.83
CA GLY A 31 -8.59 -4.05 16.54
C GLY A 31 -7.39 -3.10 16.47
N PHE A 32 -6.31 -3.46 15.76
CA PHE A 32 -5.09 -2.65 15.67
C PHE A 32 -5.14 -1.52 14.62
N MET A 33 -6.29 -1.32 13.97
CA MET A 33 -6.45 -0.32 12.90
C MET A 33 -6.09 1.09 13.36
N ARG A 34 -6.54 1.49 14.56
CA ARG A 34 -6.29 2.82 15.12
C ARG A 34 -4.83 3.00 15.57
N GLU A 35 -4.20 1.92 16.04
CA GLU A 35 -2.80 1.93 16.46
C GLU A 35 -1.86 2.09 15.27
N ILE A 36 -2.09 1.34 14.19
CA ILE A 36 -1.30 1.44 12.95
C ILE A 36 -1.53 2.80 12.27
N GLY A 37 -2.78 3.27 12.23
CA GLY A 37 -3.11 4.58 11.66
C GLY A 37 -2.42 5.74 12.39
N ARG A 38 -2.26 5.66 13.72
CA ARG A 38 -1.56 6.68 14.50
C ARG A 38 -0.04 6.59 14.36
N ARG A 39 0.51 5.37 14.31
CA ARG A 39 1.97 5.13 14.32
C ARG A 39 2.62 5.17 12.94
N ALA A 40 1.87 4.89 11.87
CA ALA A 40 2.43 4.81 10.52
C ALA A 40 1.45 5.34 9.44
N PRO A 41 1.12 6.65 9.43
CA PRO A 41 0.16 7.23 8.49
C PRO A 41 0.61 7.08 7.03
N PHE A 42 1.91 7.15 6.76
CA PHE A 42 2.48 6.94 5.43
C PHE A 42 2.27 5.53 4.88
N MET A 43 2.09 4.53 5.75
CA MET A 43 1.84 3.16 5.32
C MET A 43 0.44 3.03 4.72
N LEU A 44 -0.56 3.59 5.40
CA LEU A 44 -1.95 3.65 4.92
C LEU A 44 -2.05 4.45 3.61
N GLN A 45 -1.38 5.62 3.55
CA GLN A 45 -1.39 6.45 2.35
C GLN A 45 -0.79 5.75 1.13
N ARG A 46 0.34 5.03 1.30
CA ARG A 46 0.95 4.27 0.21
C ARG A 46 0.08 3.11 -0.26
N ASP A 47 -0.59 2.43 0.66
CA ASP A 47 -1.52 1.35 0.32
C ASP A 47 -2.76 1.88 -0.42
N ILE A 48 -3.31 3.02 0.00
CA ILE A 48 -4.42 3.68 -0.70
C ILE A 48 -3.97 4.10 -2.10
N LEU A 49 -2.80 4.72 -2.22
CA LEU A 49 -2.26 5.13 -3.52
C LEU A 49 -2.07 3.93 -4.45
N ALA A 50 -1.52 2.82 -3.94
CA ALA A 50 -1.38 1.59 -4.71
C ALA A 50 -2.74 0.98 -5.10
N ALA A 51 -3.76 1.04 -4.24
CA ALA A 51 -5.11 0.60 -4.56
C ALA A 51 -5.74 1.46 -5.66
N VAL A 52 -5.54 2.79 -5.62
CA VAL A 52 -6.01 3.70 -6.67
C VAL A 52 -5.38 3.36 -8.02
N PHE A 53 -4.06 3.17 -8.05
CA PHE A 53 -3.39 2.71 -9.27
C PHE A 53 -3.91 1.34 -9.71
N ALA A 54 -4.13 0.39 -8.79
CA ALA A 54 -4.70 -0.91 -9.13
C ALA A 54 -6.13 -0.80 -9.69
N CYS A 55 -6.91 0.22 -9.35
CA CYS A 55 -8.22 0.44 -9.95
C CYS A 55 -8.16 0.97 -11.40
N LEU A 56 -7.09 1.67 -11.80
CA LEU A 56 -7.00 2.30 -13.12
C LEU A 56 -7.10 1.30 -14.30
N PRO A 57 -6.45 0.12 -14.29
CA PRO A 57 -6.63 -0.91 -15.32
C PRO A 57 -8.10 -1.33 -15.51
N PHE A 58 -8.90 -1.38 -14.44
CA PHE A 58 -10.34 -1.69 -14.55
C PHE A 58 -11.10 -0.58 -15.27
N VAL A 59 -10.81 0.69 -14.94
CA VAL A 59 -11.43 1.85 -15.58
C VAL A 59 -11.05 1.90 -17.07
N ILE A 60 -9.78 1.65 -17.40
CA ILE A 60 -9.30 1.62 -18.79
C ILE A 60 -9.96 0.48 -19.57
N ALA A 61 -10.13 -0.71 -18.98
CA ALA A 61 -10.79 -1.84 -19.62
C ALA A 61 -12.29 -1.58 -19.84
N LEU A 62 -12.98 -1.01 -18.85
CA LEU A 62 -14.39 -0.61 -18.97
C LEU A 62 -14.57 0.43 -20.07
N ALA A 63 -13.73 1.46 -20.12
CA ALA A 63 -13.77 2.48 -21.16
C ALA A 63 -13.59 1.86 -22.56
N LEU A 64 -12.69 0.88 -22.69
CA LEU A 64 -12.42 0.20 -23.96
C LEU A 64 -13.58 -0.73 -24.40
N TRP A 65 -14.27 -1.38 -23.47
CA TRP A 65 -15.40 -2.24 -23.77
C TRP A 65 -16.70 -1.49 -24.05
N VAL A 66 -16.94 -0.39 -23.32
CA VAL A 66 -18.09 0.51 -23.54
C VAL A 66 -17.88 1.36 -24.79
N GLY A 67 -16.63 1.52 -25.25
CA GLY A 67 -16.31 2.34 -26.42
C GLY A 67 -16.36 3.83 -26.13
N ILE A 68 -16.04 4.22 -24.88
CA ILE A 68 -16.00 5.63 -24.47
C ILE A 68 -14.83 6.31 -25.17
N THR A 69 -15.13 7.32 -25.97
CA THR A 69 -14.12 8.19 -26.61
C THR A 69 -13.69 9.28 -25.62
N LEU A 70 -12.41 9.64 -25.63
CA LEU A 70 -11.96 10.82 -24.88
C LEU A 70 -12.68 12.07 -25.43
N PRO A 71 -13.07 13.03 -24.57
CA PRO A 71 -13.50 14.34 -25.06
C PRO A 71 -12.38 14.92 -25.93
N ASP A 72 -12.74 15.42 -27.12
CA ASP A 72 -11.86 15.94 -28.18
C ASP A 72 -11.13 14.95 -29.11
N GLN A 73 -11.35 13.62 -29.01
CA GLN A 73 -10.77 12.65 -29.95
C GLN A 73 -11.84 11.75 -30.61
N PRO A 74 -11.99 11.77 -31.95
CA PRO A 74 -12.98 10.96 -32.66
C PRO A 74 -12.57 9.48 -32.81
N LYS A 75 -11.36 9.10 -32.37
CA LYS A 75 -10.86 7.72 -32.44
C LYS A 75 -10.91 7.05 -31.07
N ASN A 76 -11.42 5.82 -31.06
CA ASN A 76 -11.37 4.94 -29.91
C ASN A 76 -9.92 4.75 -29.42
N LEU A 77 -9.76 4.61 -28.11
CA LEU A 77 -8.48 4.31 -27.47
C LEU A 77 -7.89 3.03 -28.10
N SER A 78 -6.66 3.10 -28.61
CA SER A 78 -6.07 1.94 -29.26
C SER A 78 -5.81 0.83 -28.21
N PRO A 79 -6.17 -0.42 -28.50
CA PRO A 79 -6.07 -1.51 -27.52
C PRO A 79 -4.62 -1.77 -27.09
N LEU A 80 -3.64 -1.43 -27.93
CA LEU A 80 -2.23 -1.50 -27.61
C LEU A 80 -1.82 -0.42 -26.59
N LEU A 81 -2.24 0.83 -26.79
CA LEU A 81 -1.95 1.93 -25.86
C LEU A 81 -2.60 1.66 -24.49
N ALA A 82 -3.83 1.15 -24.49
CA ALA A 82 -4.55 0.75 -23.29
C ALA A 82 -3.81 -0.35 -22.51
N ALA A 83 -3.23 -1.33 -23.21
CA ALA A 83 -2.43 -2.38 -22.61
C ALA A 83 -1.12 -1.82 -22.00
N PHE A 84 -0.41 -0.92 -22.69
CA PHE A 84 0.80 -0.28 -22.15
C PHE A 84 0.51 0.58 -20.92
N LEU A 85 -0.57 1.36 -20.92
CA LEU A 85 -1.00 2.15 -19.77
C LEU A 85 -1.33 1.25 -18.58
N SER A 86 -2.04 0.14 -18.82
CA SER A 86 -2.40 -0.82 -17.77
C SER A 86 -1.15 -1.54 -17.23
N LEU A 87 -0.19 -1.86 -18.10
CA LEU A 87 1.08 -2.49 -17.72
C LEU A 87 1.96 -1.53 -16.91
N ALA A 88 2.09 -0.28 -17.33
CA ALA A 88 2.81 0.75 -16.59
C ALA A 88 2.19 0.95 -15.20
N CYS A 89 0.85 0.97 -15.13
CA CYS A 89 0.13 1.08 -13.89
C CYS A 89 0.37 -0.13 -12.96
N LEU A 90 0.36 -1.35 -13.51
CA LEU A 90 0.74 -2.57 -12.82
C LEU A 90 2.17 -2.51 -12.29
N CYS A 91 3.14 -2.05 -13.09
CA CYS A 91 4.53 -1.91 -12.68
C CYS A 91 4.67 -0.93 -11.51
N VAL A 92 3.94 0.19 -11.53
CA VAL A 92 3.92 1.16 -10.43
C VAL A 92 3.31 0.55 -9.17
N CYS A 93 2.18 -0.16 -9.27
CA CYS A 93 1.58 -0.90 -8.16
C CYS A 93 2.57 -1.90 -7.56
N ILE A 94 3.16 -2.77 -8.39
CA ILE A 94 4.11 -3.79 -7.96
C ILE A 94 5.35 -3.15 -7.34
N SER A 95 5.82 -2.01 -7.84
CA SER A 95 6.98 -1.31 -7.27
C SER A 95 6.65 -0.70 -5.89
N ILE A 96 5.47 -0.10 -5.73
CA ILE A 96 5.01 0.45 -4.45
C ILE A 96 4.82 -0.67 -3.41
N LEU A 97 4.21 -1.80 -3.81
CA LEU A 97 3.99 -2.98 -2.98
C LEU A 97 5.28 -3.77 -2.72
N GLY A 98 6.16 -3.89 -3.71
CA GLY A 98 7.40 -4.68 -3.67
C GLY A 98 8.41 -4.14 -2.68
N ARG A 99 8.42 -2.81 -2.46
CA ARG A 99 9.15 -2.19 -1.34
C ARG A 99 8.67 -2.68 0.04
N ASN A 100 7.47 -3.27 0.13
CA ASN A 100 6.87 -3.88 1.32
C ASN A 100 6.60 -5.39 1.12
N GLY A 101 7.24 -6.01 0.11
CA GLY A 101 6.82 -7.28 -0.51
C GLY A 101 6.79 -8.51 0.40
N GLY A 102 7.42 -8.46 1.57
CA GLY A 102 7.35 -9.54 2.57
C GLY A 102 5.99 -9.69 3.26
N ARG A 103 4.98 -8.90 2.89
CA ARG A 103 3.70 -8.81 3.63
C ARG A 103 2.52 -9.52 3.00
N PHE A 104 2.60 -9.80 1.71
CA PHE A 104 1.49 -10.38 0.96
C PHE A 104 1.69 -11.88 0.79
N SER A 105 1.31 -12.65 1.81
CA SER A 105 1.19 -14.10 1.69
C SER A 105 -0.12 -14.46 0.99
N GLY A 106 -0.09 -15.41 0.05
CA GLY A 106 -1.28 -15.88 -0.67
C GLY A 106 -2.33 -16.57 0.23
N HIS A 107 -1.99 -16.83 1.50
CA HIS A 107 -2.80 -17.59 2.46
C HIS A 107 -3.30 -16.70 3.61
N TRP A 108 -4.45 -17.02 4.20
CA TRP A 108 -5.00 -16.29 5.37
C TRP A 108 -4.05 -16.29 6.57
N ALA A 109 -3.33 -17.40 6.79
CA ALA A 109 -2.38 -17.53 7.89
C ALA A 109 -1.20 -16.57 7.75
N GLY A 110 -0.59 -16.50 6.56
CA GLY A 110 0.54 -15.60 6.32
C GLY A 110 0.15 -14.11 6.30
N SER A 111 -1.10 -13.78 5.95
CA SER A 111 -1.61 -12.41 6.07
C SER A 111 -1.74 -11.97 7.54
N ARG A 112 -2.13 -12.88 8.45
CA ARG A 112 -2.14 -12.63 9.90
C ARG A 112 -0.74 -12.50 10.48
N GLU A 113 0.18 -13.38 10.09
CA GLU A 113 1.58 -13.32 10.51
C GLU A 113 2.24 -12.00 10.07
N SER A 114 2.01 -11.59 8.83
CA SER A 114 2.49 -10.30 8.34
C SER A 114 1.91 -9.11 9.12
N ALA A 115 0.62 -9.14 9.43
CA ALA A 115 -0.03 -8.10 10.21
C ALA A 115 0.61 -7.99 11.60
N LEU A 116 0.80 -9.14 12.29
CA LEU A 116 1.44 -9.20 13.60
C LEU A 116 2.90 -8.72 13.56
N ARG A 117 3.68 -9.16 12.57
CA ARG A 117 5.07 -8.73 12.39
C ARG A 117 5.19 -7.22 12.21
N THR A 118 4.24 -6.62 11.50
CA THR A 118 4.23 -5.16 11.32
C THR A 118 3.90 -4.44 12.63
N VAL A 119 2.86 -4.89 13.34
CA VAL A 119 2.48 -4.29 14.64
C VAL A 119 3.64 -4.41 15.64
N ALA A 120 4.29 -5.58 15.69
CA ALA A 120 5.47 -5.79 16.54
C ALA A 120 6.63 -4.85 16.18
N ALA A 121 6.93 -4.68 14.88
CA ALA A 121 7.96 -3.74 14.44
C ALA A 121 7.64 -2.29 14.83
N LEU A 122 6.38 -1.86 14.67
CA LEU A 122 5.96 -0.51 15.07
C LEU A 122 6.04 -0.28 16.58
N ARG A 123 5.82 -1.32 17.40
CA ARG A 123 5.98 -1.24 18.85
C ARG A 123 7.43 -1.21 19.29
N LEU A 124 8.31 -1.95 18.61
CA LEU A 124 9.75 -1.92 18.86
C LEU A 124 10.36 -0.55 18.56
N ILE A 125 9.96 0.08 17.44
CA ILE A 125 10.44 1.42 17.07
C ILE A 125 9.99 2.46 18.12
N ASP A 126 8.71 2.44 18.49
CA ASP A 126 8.15 3.34 19.51
C ASP A 126 8.86 3.19 20.87
N ALA A 127 9.18 1.95 21.28
CA ALA A 127 9.95 1.70 22.50
C ALA A 127 11.40 2.21 22.40
N ALA A 128 12.04 2.10 21.23
CA ALA A 128 13.39 2.60 21.00
C ALA A 128 13.44 4.13 20.98
N GLU A 129 12.45 4.79 20.36
CA GLU A 129 12.31 6.25 20.35
C GLU A 129 12.08 6.80 21.76
N LEU A 130 11.22 6.15 22.56
CA LEU A 130 10.98 6.54 23.94
C LEU A 130 12.24 6.39 24.81
N ASN A 131 12.96 5.28 24.67
CA ASN A 131 14.19 5.05 25.43
C ASN A 131 15.26 6.10 25.07
N HIS A 132 15.41 6.40 23.78
CA HIS A 132 16.33 7.43 23.32
C HIS A 132 15.97 8.82 23.87
N ALA A 133 14.68 9.19 23.87
CA ALA A 133 14.22 10.45 24.43
C ALA A 133 14.49 10.56 25.94
N LEU A 134 14.31 9.46 26.69
CA LEU A 134 14.61 9.41 28.12
C LEU A 134 16.10 9.58 28.40
N THR A 135 16.97 8.93 27.62
CA THR A 135 18.42 9.09 27.75
C THR A 135 18.84 10.54 27.51
N VAL A 136 18.33 11.18 26.45
CA VAL A 136 18.63 12.59 26.16
C VAL A 136 18.15 13.53 27.28
N MET A 137 16.98 13.25 27.89
CA MET A 137 16.50 14.05 29.03
C MET A 137 17.37 13.87 30.28
N GLN A 138 17.79 12.64 30.59
CA GLN A 138 18.71 12.38 31.70
C GLN A 138 20.09 13.03 31.48
N ASP A 139 20.59 13.02 30.25
CA ASP A 139 21.85 13.69 29.88
C ASP A 139 21.72 15.23 29.96
N ALA A 140 20.53 15.78 29.68
CA ALA A 140 20.27 17.21 29.83
C ALA A 140 20.17 17.63 31.31
N GLU A 141 19.46 16.86 32.14
CA GLU A 141 19.34 17.10 33.58
C GLU A 141 20.70 17.02 34.30
N THR A 142 21.49 15.99 33.98
CA THR A 142 22.83 15.84 34.56
C THR A 142 23.74 17.00 34.18
N ASN A 143 23.76 17.42 32.91
CA ASN A 143 24.55 18.58 32.46
C ASN A 143 24.13 19.91 33.10
N ASP A 144 22.84 20.11 33.38
CA ASP A 144 22.37 21.32 34.07
C ASP A 144 22.82 21.34 35.54
N THR A 145 22.75 20.19 36.23
CA THR A 145 23.23 20.08 37.61
C THR A 145 24.74 20.28 37.76
N THR A 146 25.56 19.95 36.75
CA THR A 146 27.01 20.24 36.75
C THR A 146 27.32 21.71 36.50
N LYS A 147 26.39 22.48 35.93
CA LYS A 147 26.60 23.90 35.57
C LYS A 147 26.34 24.85 36.74
N TYR A 148 25.60 24.41 37.75
CA TYR A 148 25.29 25.15 38.99
C TYR A 148 26.10 24.65 40.20
N ARG A 149 27.12 23.82 39.98
CA ARG A 149 28.05 23.34 41.00
C ARG A 149 29.44 23.91 40.75
#